data_AF-A0AAD8UE09-F1
#
_entry.id   AF-A0AAD8UE09-F1
#
_cell.length_a   1.000
_cell.length_b   1.000
_cell.length_c   1.000
_cell.angle_alpha   90.00
_cell.angle_beta   90.00
_cell.angle_gamma   90.00
#
_symmetry.space_group_name_H-M   'P 1'
#
loop_
_entity.id
_entity.type
_entity.pdbx_description
1 polymer ?
#
loop_
_entity_poly.entity_id
_entity_poly.type
_entity_poly.pdbx_seq_one_letter_code
_entity_poly.pdbx_strand_id
1 'polypeptide(L)'
;MPRKIRREGSCLGAEYRGNYWNWPAVGEIDIMENINNLDRAYAVLHCGTQPGGACNEPSGLSGFRSCPGKSCAGNFHTFTVEVDRSKSVEALRWYVDGVQFHQVLQSQMPAATWKGTVQKPHFILLNMAIGGSFPDAIYGKKTPISTTLSGGTYEVEYVAVYHT
;
A
#
# COMPACT_ATOMS: atom_id res chain seq x y z
N MET A 1 -6.56 17.52 15.55
CA MET A 1 -5.53 18.27 14.81
C MET A 1 -4.78 17.30 13.90
N PRO A 2 -4.38 17.70 12.67
CA PRO A 2 -3.84 16.77 11.67
C PRO A 2 -2.41 16.32 12.05
N ARG A 3 -2.22 15.01 12.20
CA ARG A 3 -0.88 14.42 12.36
C ARG A 3 -0.32 14.12 10.97
N LYS A 4 0.74 14.81 10.52
CA LYS A 4 1.33 14.68 9.17
C LYS A 4 2.21 13.44 9.03
N ILE A 5 1.57 12.30 9.20
CA ILE A 5 2.17 10.96 9.33
C ILE A 5 1.56 10.07 8.25
N ARG A 6 2.38 9.19 7.67
CA ARG A 6 1.94 8.06 6.83
C ARG A 6 2.09 6.77 7.63
N ARG A 7 1.02 6.00 7.77
CA ARG A 7 1.05 4.61 8.27
C ARG A 7 0.96 3.71 7.07
N GLU A 8 1.72 2.64 7.08
CA GLU A 8 1.81 1.71 5.97
C GLU A 8 1.88 0.27 6.50
N GLY A 9 1.12 -0.61 5.86
CA GLY A 9 1.40 -2.04 5.84
C GLY A 9 1.47 -2.50 4.39
N SER A 10 2.59 -3.10 4.00
CA SER A 10 2.87 -3.48 2.61
C SER A 10 3.61 -4.81 2.52
N CYS A 11 3.58 -5.40 1.32
CA CYS A 11 4.42 -6.53 0.94
C CYS A 11 5.41 -6.05 -0.12
N LEU A 12 6.70 -6.04 0.20
CA LEU A 12 7.77 -5.66 -0.73
C LEU A 12 8.50 -6.91 -1.23
N GLY A 13 8.82 -6.96 -2.52
CA GLY A 13 9.48 -8.11 -3.13
C GLY A 13 10.83 -8.41 -2.45
N ALA A 14 11.08 -9.69 -2.17
CA ALA A 14 12.21 -10.13 -1.35
C ALA A 14 13.59 -9.73 -1.91
N GLU A 15 13.70 -9.56 -3.22
CA GLU A 15 14.92 -9.15 -3.91
C GLU A 15 15.34 -7.70 -3.61
N TYR A 16 14.49 -6.91 -2.93
CA TYR A 16 14.89 -5.60 -2.44
C TYR A 16 15.94 -5.72 -1.31
N ARG A 17 15.92 -6.85 -0.58
CA ARG A 17 16.96 -7.15 0.42
C ARG A 17 18.28 -7.43 -0.28
N GLY A 18 19.26 -6.57 -0.06
CA GLY A 18 20.58 -6.66 -0.69
C GLY A 18 20.67 -5.94 -2.03
N ASN A 19 19.57 -5.38 -2.55
CA ASN A 19 19.57 -4.49 -3.71
C ASN A 19 18.51 -3.39 -3.53
N TYR A 20 18.92 -2.27 -2.94
CA TYR A 20 18.02 -1.17 -2.59
C TYR A 20 17.67 -0.24 -3.76
N TRP A 21 18.04 -0.61 -4.99
CA TRP A 21 17.93 0.21 -6.20
C TRP A 21 17.05 -0.41 -7.29
N ASN A 22 16.38 -1.53 -7.00
CA ASN A 22 15.56 -2.28 -7.96
C ASN A 22 14.05 -2.04 -7.82
N TRP A 23 13.65 -1.05 -7.01
CA TRP A 23 12.27 -0.57 -6.98
C TRP A 23 11.99 0.32 -8.21
N PRO A 24 10.80 0.25 -8.86
CA PRO A 24 9.61 -0.53 -8.50
C PRO A 24 9.55 -1.91 -9.17
N ALA A 25 10.56 -2.29 -9.97
CA ALA A 25 10.61 -3.57 -10.66
C ALA A 25 10.54 -4.77 -9.70
N VAL A 26 10.96 -4.56 -8.45
CA VAL A 26 10.88 -5.56 -7.41
C VAL A 26 9.45 -5.83 -6.92
N GLY A 27 8.48 -4.97 -7.21
CA GLY A 27 7.09 -5.09 -6.79
C GLY A 27 6.86 -4.69 -5.33
N GLU A 28 5.86 -3.84 -5.12
CA GLU A 28 5.38 -3.45 -3.80
C GLU A 28 3.85 -3.43 -3.82
N ILE A 29 3.26 -4.15 -2.86
CA ILE A 29 1.81 -4.28 -2.68
C ILE A 29 1.47 -3.59 -1.38
N ASP A 30 1.03 -2.33 -1.47
CA ASP A 30 0.56 -1.57 -0.32
C ASP A 30 -0.82 -2.07 0.08
N ILE A 31 -0.89 -2.82 1.18
CA ILE A 31 -2.14 -3.38 1.72
C ILE A 31 -2.99 -2.26 2.31
N MET A 32 -2.33 -1.34 3.02
CA MET A 32 -2.93 -0.14 3.56
C MET A 32 -1.87 0.95 3.66
N GLU A 33 -2.18 2.12 3.10
CA GLU A 33 -1.59 3.38 3.51
C GLU A 33 -2.66 4.30 4.09
N ASN A 34 -2.28 5.07 5.11
CA ASN A 34 -3.09 6.15 5.65
C ASN A 34 -2.21 7.36 5.92
N ILE A 35 -2.65 8.53 5.47
CA ILE A 35 -1.95 9.78 5.74
C ILE A 35 -2.83 10.75 6.51
N ASN A 36 -2.21 11.65 7.27
CA ASN A 36 -2.88 12.83 7.84
C ASN A 36 -4.07 12.53 8.78
N ASN A 37 -4.19 11.29 9.28
CA ASN A 37 -5.37 10.77 9.98
C ASN A 37 -6.67 10.95 9.19
N LEU A 38 -6.60 10.92 7.85
CA LEU A 38 -7.80 10.93 7.03
C LEU A 38 -8.60 9.65 7.27
N ASP A 39 -9.92 9.75 7.17
CA ASP A 39 -10.77 8.56 7.09
C ASP A 39 -10.71 7.97 5.68
N ARG A 40 -9.53 7.46 5.33
CA ARG A 40 -9.22 6.82 4.05
C ARG A 40 -8.17 5.72 4.23
N ALA A 41 -8.47 4.55 3.69
CA ALA A 41 -7.53 3.48 3.39
C ALA A 41 -7.13 3.61 1.92
N TYR A 42 -5.83 3.67 1.65
CA TYR A 42 -5.27 3.61 0.30
C TYR A 42 -4.66 2.23 0.09
N ALA A 43 -4.86 1.68 -1.11
CA ALA A 43 -4.21 0.47 -1.59
C ALA A 43 -3.51 0.80 -2.90
N VAL A 44 -2.30 0.32 -3.07
CA VAL A 44 -1.49 0.63 -4.25
C VAL A 44 -0.70 -0.60 -4.67
N LEU A 45 -0.60 -0.81 -5.99
CA LEU A 45 0.38 -1.70 -6.58
C LEU A 45 1.44 -0.86 -7.28
N HIS A 46 2.69 -1.02 -6.87
CA HIS A 46 3.86 -0.49 -7.57
C HIS A 46 4.56 -1.62 -8.33
N CYS A 47 4.92 -1.34 -9.59
CA CYS A 47 5.52 -2.33 -10.48
C CYS A 47 6.30 -1.72 -11.65
N GLY A 48 7.17 -2.54 -12.25
CA GLY A 48 7.80 -2.23 -13.52
C GLY A 48 8.83 -1.11 -13.41
N THR A 49 8.58 0.04 -14.04
CA THR A 49 9.58 1.10 -14.22
C THR A 49 9.06 2.45 -13.76
N GLN A 50 9.94 3.24 -13.15
CA GLN A 50 9.70 4.63 -12.81
C GLN A 50 10.56 5.57 -13.67
N PRO A 51 10.00 6.66 -14.24
CA PRO A 51 8.60 7.09 -14.19
C PRO A 51 7.68 6.35 -15.18
N GLY A 52 6.37 6.35 -14.89
CA GLY A 52 5.33 5.79 -15.74
C GLY A 52 5.29 4.27 -15.71
N GLY A 53 5.55 3.63 -16.85
CA GLY A 53 5.47 2.18 -16.98
C GLY A 53 4.05 1.62 -16.79
N ALA A 54 3.96 0.30 -16.61
CA ALA A 54 2.68 -0.41 -16.50
C ALA A 54 1.88 -0.03 -15.25
N CYS A 55 2.54 0.48 -14.20
CA CYS A 55 1.90 0.89 -12.95
C CYS A 55 1.79 2.41 -12.75
N ASN A 56 2.10 3.24 -13.74
CA ASN A 56 2.00 4.71 -13.64
C ASN A 56 2.81 5.31 -12.46
N GLU A 57 4.07 4.92 -12.36
CA GLU A 57 4.96 5.30 -11.27
C GLU A 57 5.34 6.79 -11.31
N PRO A 58 5.47 7.46 -10.15
CA PRO A 58 5.46 6.91 -8.78
C PRO A 58 4.06 6.76 -8.16
N SER A 59 2.97 6.93 -8.93
CA SER A 59 1.61 6.95 -8.36
C SER A 59 1.06 5.54 -8.07
N GLY A 60 1.57 4.53 -8.78
CA GLY A 60 1.07 3.16 -8.70
C GLY A 60 -0.35 3.00 -9.26
N LEU A 61 -0.81 1.74 -9.33
CA LEU A 61 -2.21 1.42 -9.60
C LEU A 61 -2.97 1.45 -8.27
N SER A 62 -3.60 2.59 -7.98
CA SER A 62 -4.17 2.87 -6.66
C SER A 62 -5.70 2.83 -6.62
N GLY A 63 -6.22 2.54 -5.43
CA GLY A 63 -7.62 2.66 -5.06
C GLY A 63 -7.73 3.12 -3.60
N PHE A 64 -8.82 3.78 -3.23
CA PHE A 64 -9.04 4.20 -1.85
C PHE A 64 -10.50 4.22 -1.47
N ARG A 65 -10.77 4.16 -0.17
CA ARG A 65 -12.09 4.40 0.42
C ARG A 65 -12.02 4.77 1.88
N SER A 66 -13.12 5.27 2.44
CA SER A 66 -13.30 5.39 3.89
C SER A 66 -13.50 4.02 4.54
N CYS A 67 -13.09 3.90 5.80
CA CYS A 67 -13.25 2.63 6.53
C CYS A 67 -14.74 2.40 6.91
N PRO A 68 -15.24 1.15 6.85
CA PRO A 68 -16.60 0.83 7.28
C PRO A 68 -16.87 1.13 8.75
N GLY A 69 -18.03 1.72 9.04
CA GLY A 69 -18.60 1.85 10.39
C GLY A 69 -17.91 2.88 11.30
N LYS A 70 -16.58 2.97 11.29
CA LYS A 70 -15.78 3.93 12.04
C LYS A 70 -14.67 4.51 11.17
N SER A 71 -14.18 5.69 11.56
CA SER A 71 -13.04 6.33 10.90
C SER A 71 -11.80 5.44 10.98
N CYS A 72 -11.06 5.34 9.87
CA CYS A 72 -9.80 4.60 9.82
C CYS A 72 -8.82 5.01 10.93
N ALA A 73 -8.79 6.31 11.28
CA ALA A 73 -7.87 6.81 12.28
C ALA A 73 -8.44 6.62 13.70
N GLY A 74 -7.66 5.95 14.56
CA GLY A 74 -8.00 5.76 15.97
C GLY A 74 -8.95 4.60 16.26
N ASN A 75 -9.23 3.74 15.27
CA ASN A 75 -10.00 2.52 15.43
C ASN A 75 -9.26 1.35 14.78
N PHE A 76 -9.40 0.15 15.34
CA PHE A 76 -8.93 -1.06 14.67
C PHE A 76 -9.83 -1.37 13.48
N HIS A 77 -9.19 -1.69 12.36
CA HIS A 77 -9.80 -2.16 11.12
C HIS A 77 -8.95 -3.31 10.59
N THR A 78 -9.58 -4.25 9.89
CA THR A 78 -8.87 -5.36 9.23
C THR A 78 -8.59 -4.99 7.79
N PHE A 79 -7.31 -4.84 7.45
CA PHE A 79 -6.86 -4.60 6.08
C PHE A 79 -6.32 -5.90 5.49
N THR A 80 -6.81 -6.27 4.31
CA THR A 80 -6.47 -7.53 3.65
C THR A 80 -6.11 -7.28 2.20
N VAL A 81 -5.03 -7.90 1.74
CA VAL A 81 -4.83 -8.15 0.31
C VAL A 81 -4.97 -9.64 0.03
N GLU A 82 -5.73 -9.98 -0.99
CA GLU A 82 -5.85 -11.34 -1.52
C GLU A 82 -5.05 -11.42 -2.83
N VAL A 83 -4.24 -12.46 -2.96
CA VAL A 83 -3.61 -12.84 -4.23
C VAL A 83 -4.34 -14.08 -4.78
N ASP A 84 -5.35 -13.85 -5.61
CA ASP A 84 -6.14 -14.92 -6.22
C ASP A 84 -5.46 -15.46 -7.48
N ARG A 85 -4.92 -16.66 -7.34
CA ARG A 85 -4.27 -17.42 -8.43
C ARG A 85 -5.08 -18.63 -8.88
N SER A 86 -6.35 -18.72 -8.45
CA SER A 86 -7.23 -19.86 -8.73
C SER A 86 -7.84 -19.83 -10.13
N LYS A 87 -7.75 -18.69 -10.83
CA LYS A 87 -8.33 -18.44 -12.15
C LYS A 87 -7.24 -18.33 -13.22
N SER A 88 -7.65 -18.40 -14.50
CA SER A 88 -6.75 -18.21 -15.64
C SER A 88 -6.17 -16.80 -15.73
N VAL A 89 -6.88 -15.80 -15.20
CA VAL A 89 -6.39 -14.44 -14.99
C VAL A 89 -6.29 -14.23 -13.49
N GLU A 90 -5.07 -14.09 -12.98
CA GLU A 90 -4.84 -13.83 -11.55
C GLU A 90 -5.32 -12.40 -11.17
N ALA A 91 -5.62 -12.20 -9.90
CA ALA A 91 -6.04 -10.91 -9.37
C ALA A 91 -5.41 -10.60 -8.01
N LEU A 92 -5.08 -9.33 -7.79
CA LEU A 92 -4.91 -8.76 -6.47
C LEU A 92 -6.19 -8.04 -6.08
N ARG A 93 -6.70 -8.30 -4.87
CA ARG A 93 -7.91 -7.64 -4.34
C ARG A 93 -7.66 -7.12 -2.95
N TRP A 94 -8.02 -5.87 -2.70
CA TRP A 94 -7.86 -5.25 -1.39
C TRP A 94 -9.21 -5.07 -0.71
N TYR A 95 -9.20 -5.29 0.59
CA TYR A 95 -10.36 -5.22 1.46
C TYR A 95 -10.02 -4.40 2.71
N VAL A 96 -11.03 -3.68 3.20
CA VAL A 96 -11.03 -3.16 4.57
C VAL A 96 -12.35 -3.58 5.23
N ASP A 97 -12.23 -4.27 6.36
CA ASP A 97 -13.30 -4.97 7.09
C ASP A 97 -14.15 -5.87 6.17
N GLY A 98 -13.48 -6.66 5.33
CA GLY A 98 -14.12 -7.62 4.42
C GLY A 98 -14.82 -6.99 3.21
N VAL A 99 -14.82 -5.66 3.08
CA VAL A 99 -15.40 -4.97 1.92
C VAL A 99 -14.31 -4.65 0.91
N GLN A 100 -14.41 -5.25 -0.28
CA GLN A 100 -13.47 -5.02 -1.38
C GLN A 100 -13.53 -3.56 -1.83
N PHE A 101 -12.37 -2.97 -2.13
CA PHE A 101 -12.30 -1.58 -2.57
C PHE A 101 -11.32 -1.28 -3.68
N HIS A 102 -10.42 -2.23 -3.97
CA HIS A 102 -9.49 -2.11 -5.09
C HIS A 102 -9.23 -3.49 -5.70
N GLN A 103 -8.93 -3.51 -6.99
CA GLN A 103 -8.55 -4.72 -7.70
C GLN A 103 -7.62 -4.40 -8.86
N VAL A 104 -6.56 -5.18 -8.99
CA VAL A 104 -5.68 -5.20 -10.15
C VAL A 104 -5.70 -6.61 -10.75
N LEU A 105 -5.98 -6.69 -12.04
CA LEU A 105 -5.96 -7.95 -12.78
C LEU A 105 -4.60 -8.14 -13.45
N GLN A 106 -4.13 -9.39 -13.53
CA GLN A 106 -2.94 -9.76 -14.29
C GLN A 106 -2.97 -9.22 -15.72
N SER A 107 -4.14 -9.23 -16.37
CA SER A 107 -4.32 -8.78 -17.76
C SER A 107 -4.12 -7.28 -17.98
N GLN A 108 -4.01 -6.47 -16.92
CA GLN A 108 -3.78 -5.03 -17.03
C GLN A 108 -2.33 -4.66 -17.36
N MET A 109 -1.40 -5.63 -17.32
CA MET A 109 0.03 -5.39 -17.55
C MET A 109 0.69 -6.55 -18.30
N PRO A 110 1.91 -6.36 -18.84
CA PRO A 110 2.65 -7.45 -19.47
C PRO A 110 2.88 -8.62 -18.49
N ALA A 111 2.80 -9.85 -18.99
CA ALA A 111 2.96 -11.05 -18.17
C ALA A 111 4.31 -11.09 -17.42
N ALA A 112 5.38 -10.58 -18.02
CA ALA A 112 6.68 -10.47 -17.38
C ALA A 112 6.66 -9.51 -16.18
N THR A 113 5.93 -8.38 -16.28
CA THR A 113 5.74 -7.42 -15.19
C THR A 113 4.95 -8.06 -14.06
N TRP A 114 3.83 -8.72 -14.36
CA TRP A 114 3.03 -9.41 -13.33
C TRP A 114 3.85 -10.48 -12.61
N LYS A 115 4.59 -11.31 -13.35
CA LYS A 115 5.46 -12.34 -12.77
C LYS A 115 6.54 -11.72 -11.87
N GLY A 116 7.19 -10.67 -12.35
CA GLY A 116 8.22 -9.93 -11.63
C GLY A 116 7.70 -9.11 -10.45
N THR A 117 6.39 -8.94 -10.31
CA THR A 117 5.76 -8.14 -9.24
C THR A 117 5.06 -9.03 -8.22
N VAL A 118 4.22 -9.96 -8.66
CA VAL A 118 3.28 -10.71 -7.81
C VAL A 118 3.73 -12.17 -7.60
N GLN A 119 4.24 -12.83 -8.64
CA GLN A 119 4.53 -14.27 -8.60
C GLN A 119 5.93 -14.59 -8.07
N LYS A 120 6.30 -13.94 -6.96
CA LYS A 120 7.60 -14.14 -6.31
C LYS A 120 7.53 -13.89 -4.80
N PRO A 121 8.56 -14.26 -4.03
CA PRO A 121 8.57 -14.05 -2.59
C PRO A 121 8.54 -12.57 -2.22
N HIS A 122 7.78 -12.25 -1.17
CA HIS A 122 7.71 -10.92 -0.57
C HIS A 122 8.05 -11.01 0.92
N PHE A 123 8.33 -9.87 1.53
CA PHE A 123 8.32 -9.72 2.97
C PHE A 123 7.40 -8.58 3.39
N ILE A 124 6.85 -8.71 4.59
CA ILE A 124 5.95 -7.71 5.15
C ILE A 124 6.75 -6.55 5.72
N LEU A 125 6.27 -5.34 5.45
CA LEU A 125 6.73 -4.08 6.02
C LEU A 125 5.60 -3.45 6.81
N LEU A 126 5.94 -2.94 7.99
CA LEU A 126 5.07 -2.11 8.82
C LEU A 126 5.87 -0.89 9.25
N ASN A 127 5.39 0.30 8.91
CA ASN A 127 6.08 1.54 9.26
C ASN A 127 5.10 2.70 9.49
N MET A 128 5.62 3.69 10.21
CA MET A 128 4.98 4.97 10.43
C MET A 128 5.96 6.07 10.03
N ALA A 129 5.86 6.51 8.77
CA ALA A 129 6.72 7.56 8.21
C ALA A 129 6.20 8.96 8.57
N ILE A 130 7.11 9.93 8.64
CA ILE A 130 6.81 11.34 8.96
C ILE A 130 7.21 12.20 7.76
N GLY A 131 6.23 12.85 7.15
CA GLY A 131 6.42 13.58 5.90
C GLY A 131 6.60 12.68 4.67
N GLY A 132 7.17 13.24 3.60
CA GLY A 132 7.42 12.54 2.34
C GLY A 132 6.47 12.98 1.22
N SER A 133 6.78 12.55 0.00
CA SER A 133 6.08 12.97 -1.22
C SER A 133 4.57 12.76 -1.15
N PHE A 134 4.11 11.66 -0.56
CA PHE A 134 2.69 11.37 -0.48
C PHE A 134 1.93 12.30 0.49
N PRO A 135 2.31 12.45 1.78
CA PRO A 135 1.74 13.48 2.64
C PRO A 135 1.86 14.91 2.08
N ASP A 136 2.96 15.23 1.40
CA ASP A 136 3.20 16.54 0.79
C ASP A 136 2.22 16.83 -0.34
N ALA A 137 2.02 15.86 -1.25
CA ALA A 137 1.11 15.99 -2.40
C ALA A 137 -0.32 16.24 -1.95
N ILE A 138 -0.78 15.52 -0.92
CA ILE A 138 -2.15 15.66 -0.42
C ILE A 138 -2.33 16.92 0.43
N TYR A 139 -1.28 17.38 1.10
CA TYR A 139 -1.33 18.61 1.88
C TYR A 139 -1.06 19.88 1.06
N GLY A 140 -0.43 19.76 -0.12
CA GLY A 140 -0.07 20.86 -1.01
C GLY A 140 1.21 21.62 -0.63
N LYS A 141 1.97 21.12 0.36
CA LYS A 141 3.28 21.66 0.75
C LYS A 141 4.07 20.64 1.56
N LYS A 142 5.37 20.90 1.72
CA LYS A 142 6.28 20.06 2.50
C LYS A 142 5.79 19.86 3.93
N THR A 143 5.81 18.60 4.37
CA THR A 143 5.48 18.11 5.70
C THR A 143 6.69 17.38 6.32
N PRO A 144 6.80 17.30 7.66
CA PRO A 144 5.91 17.88 8.66
C PRO A 144 5.98 19.41 8.72
N ILE A 145 4.96 20.03 9.31
CA ILE A 145 4.89 21.48 9.59
C ILE A 145 4.99 21.76 11.10
N SER A 146 5.18 23.02 11.49
CA SER A 146 5.33 23.44 12.90
C SER A 146 4.19 23.03 13.82
N THR A 147 2.98 22.81 13.29
CA THR A 147 1.81 22.34 14.06
C THR A 147 1.64 20.82 14.04
N THR A 148 2.58 20.07 13.49
CA THR A 148 2.57 18.60 13.49
C THR A 148 2.94 18.11 14.88
N LEU A 149 2.02 17.38 15.52
CA LEU A 149 2.24 16.81 16.85
C LEU A 149 3.05 15.51 16.78
N SER A 150 3.97 15.34 17.73
CA SER A 150 4.67 14.08 17.99
C SER A 150 3.81 13.14 18.85
N GLY A 151 4.32 11.94 19.18
CA GLY A 151 3.56 10.94 19.95
C GLY A 151 2.50 10.20 19.13
N GLY A 152 2.69 10.10 17.80
CA GLY A 152 1.98 9.15 16.94
C GLY A 152 2.12 7.73 17.44
N THR A 153 1.03 6.99 17.51
CA THR A 153 1.06 5.53 17.60
C THR A 153 0.52 4.93 16.29
N TYR A 154 1.12 3.81 15.90
CA TYR A 154 0.60 2.89 14.91
C TYR A 154 0.51 1.54 15.62
N GLU A 155 -0.73 1.14 15.92
CA GLU A 155 -1.03 -0.05 16.71
C GLU A 155 -1.49 -1.16 15.76
N VAL A 156 -0.86 -2.32 15.88
CA VAL A 156 -1.13 -3.50 15.07
C VAL A 156 -1.40 -4.65 16.05
N GLU A 157 -2.65 -5.10 16.10
CA GLU A 157 -3.06 -6.20 16.98
C GLU A 157 -2.48 -7.53 16.49
N TYR A 158 -2.53 -7.79 15.19
CA TYR A 158 -1.95 -8.98 14.58
C TYR A 158 -1.54 -8.75 13.13
N VAL A 159 -0.67 -9.64 12.64
CA VAL A 159 -0.42 -9.87 11.22
C VAL A 159 -0.60 -11.35 10.98
N ALA A 160 -1.39 -11.71 9.97
CA ALA A 160 -1.65 -13.11 9.62
C ALA A 160 -1.52 -13.30 8.11
N VAL A 161 -0.97 -14.46 7.74
CA VAL A 161 -0.86 -14.90 6.34
C VAL A 161 -1.53 -16.25 6.25
N TYR A 162 -2.50 -16.35 5.34
CA TYR A 162 -3.26 -17.57 5.08
C TYR A 162 -2.95 -18.07 3.67
N HIS A 163 -3.10 -19.37 3.45
CA HIS A 163 -3.06 -19.99 2.13
C HIS A 163 -4.23 -20.96 2.02
N THR A 164 -4.73 -21.12 0.80
CA THR A 164 -5.85 -22.01 0.46
C THR A 164 -5.51 -22.80 -0.78
#